data_AF-E7A9P9-F1
#
_entry.id   AF-E7A9P9-F1
#
_cell.length_a   1.000
_cell.length_b   1.000
_cell.length_c   1.000
_cell.angle_alpha   90.00
_cell.angle_beta   90.00
_cell.angle_gamma   90.00
#
_symmetry.space_group_name_H-M   'P 1'
#
loop_
_entity.id
_entity.type
_entity.pdbx_description
1 polymer ?
#
loop_
_entity_poly.entity_id
_entity_poly.type
_entity_poly.pdbx_seq_one_letter_code
_entity_poly.pdbx_strand_id
1 'polypeptide(L)'
;MSTEEGEVVLDPFLGTGTTALAAKRLQRHFIGFEKDAQYCQISTEKLKLENFVSKLGDSFVSFYLNEIVTLRDSDWNKLKTFFEIPEDIKEIDTQKIVKKQLLSLFV
;
A
#
# COMPACT_ATOMS: atom_id res chain seq x y z
N MET A 1 -2.59 0.11 -10.54
CA MET A 1 -2.04 1.35 -9.94
C MET A 1 -1.75 2.32 -11.08
N SER A 2 -1.98 3.62 -10.88
CA SER A 2 -1.93 4.60 -11.95
C SER A 2 -0.66 5.46 -11.99
N THR A 3 0.19 5.36 -10.96
CA THR A 3 1.45 6.11 -10.82
C THR A 3 2.58 5.23 -10.30
N GLU A 4 3.81 5.63 -10.56
CA GLU A 4 5.05 4.97 -10.12
C GLU A 4 5.68 5.65 -8.89
N GLU A 5 6.71 5.01 -8.32
CA GLU A 5 7.51 5.60 -7.23
C GLU A 5 8.15 6.92 -7.67
N GLY A 6 8.14 7.92 -6.79
CA GLY A 6 8.68 9.25 -7.07
C GLY A 6 7.78 10.16 -7.92
N GLU A 7 6.68 9.67 -8.49
CA GLU A 7 5.72 10.54 -9.17
C GLU A 7 4.89 11.37 -8.18
N VAL A 8 4.25 12.44 -8.69
CA VAL A 8 3.49 13.40 -7.88
C VAL A 8 2.00 13.13 -7.98
N VAL A 9 1.32 13.06 -6.83
CA VAL A 9 -0.14 13.01 -6.71
C VAL A 9 -0.67 14.38 -6.29
N LEU A 10 -1.59 14.95 -7.06
CA LEU A 10 -2.28 16.19 -6.70
C LEU A 10 -3.68 15.89 -6.15
N ASP A 11 -4.00 16.46 -4.99
CA ASP A 11 -5.35 16.42 -4.41
C ASP A 11 -5.80 17.81 -3.95
N PRO A 12 -6.71 18.48 -4.70
CA PRO A 12 -7.20 19.81 -4.32
C PRO A 12 -8.20 19.82 -3.16
N PHE A 13 -8.66 18.66 -2.68
CA PHE A 13 -9.63 18.52 -1.59
C PHE A 13 -9.15 17.48 -0.58
N LEU A 14 -7.99 17.76 0.02
CA LEU A 14 -7.22 16.80 0.80
C LEU A 14 -7.96 16.28 2.04
N GLY A 15 -8.86 17.07 2.62
CA GLY A 15 -9.59 16.72 3.84
C GLY A 15 -8.63 16.29 4.96
N THR A 16 -8.89 15.12 5.54
CA THR A 16 -8.04 14.59 6.61
C THR A 16 -6.74 13.91 6.14
N GLY A 17 -6.38 14.01 4.85
CA GLY A 17 -5.08 13.61 4.33
C GLY A 17 -4.93 12.19 3.84
N THR A 18 -6.01 11.46 3.53
CA THR A 18 -5.94 10.06 3.09
C THR A 18 -5.13 9.87 1.80
N THR A 19 -5.30 10.77 0.83
CA THR A 19 -4.54 10.74 -0.43
C THR A 19 -3.05 10.97 -0.20
N ALA A 20 -2.68 11.97 0.60
CA ALA A 20 -1.28 12.24 0.96
C ALA A 20 -0.67 11.07 1.75
N LEU A 21 -1.43 10.46 2.65
CA LEU A 21 -0.98 9.30 3.42
C LEU A 21 -0.70 8.09 2.50
N ALA A 22 -1.62 7.82 1.56
CA ALA A 22 -1.44 6.78 0.56
C ALA A 22 -0.21 7.06 -0.32
N ALA A 23 -0.05 8.31 -0.79
CA ALA A 23 1.11 8.72 -1.57
C ALA A 23 2.42 8.51 -0.78
N LYS A 24 2.48 8.95 0.49
CA LYS A 24 3.66 8.76 1.35
C LYS A 24 4.01 7.28 1.55
N ARG A 25 3.02 6.45 1.88
CA ARG A 25 3.20 4.98 2.05
C ARG A 25 3.70 4.31 0.78
N LEU A 26 3.30 4.84 -0.36
CA LEU A 26 3.70 4.38 -1.67
C LEU A 26 4.98 5.08 -2.17
N GLN A 27 5.66 5.90 -1.35
CA GLN A 27 6.87 6.64 -1.78
C GLN A 27 6.63 7.49 -3.04
N ARG A 28 5.43 8.06 -3.17
CA ARG A 28 5.10 9.10 -4.14
C ARG A 28 5.23 10.47 -3.46
N HIS A 29 5.53 11.49 -4.25
CA HIS A 29 5.35 12.87 -3.82
C HIS A 29 3.87 13.24 -3.87
N PHE A 30 3.48 14.28 -3.12
CA PHE A 30 2.11 14.78 -3.18
C PHE A 30 2.05 16.28 -3.00
N ILE A 31 1.02 16.88 -3.58
CA ILE A 31 0.61 18.26 -3.37
C ILE A 31 -0.86 18.21 -2.97
N GLY A 32 -1.20 18.79 -1.82
CA GLY A 32 -2.56 18.74 -1.29
C GLY A 32 -3.02 20.13 -0.85
N PHE A 33 -4.28 20.44 -1.11
CA PHE A 33 -4.93 21.67 -0.64
C PHE A 33 -6.13 21.32 0.24
N GLU A 34 -6.29 22.05 1.33
CA GLU A 34 -7.46 21.97 2.21
C GLU A 34 -7.74 23.37 2.77
N LYS A 35 -9.02 23.76 2.82
CA LYS A 35 -9.42 25.09 3.29
C LYS A 35 -9.64 25.12 4.80
N ASP A 36 -10.06 23.99 5.38
CA ASP A 36 -10.38 23.90 6.79
C ASP A 36 -9.11 23.70 7.62
N ALA A 37 -8.80 24.67 8.48
CA ALA A 37 -7.60 24.64 9.31
C ALA A 37 -7.53 23.42 10.24
N GLN A 38 -8.67 22.91 10.71
CA GLN A 38 -8.71 21.71 11.55
C GLN A 38 -8.30 20.47 10.75
N TYR A 39 -8.77 20.35 9.51
CA TYR A 39 -8.38 19.25 8.62
C TYR A 39 -6.92 19.36 8.17
N CYS A 40 -6.40 20.57 7.94
CA CYS A 40 -4.98 20.82 7.73
C CYS A 40 -4.12 20.32 8.91
N GLN A 41 -4.55 20.59 10.15
CA GLN A 41 -3.83 20.13 11.34
C GLN A 41 -3.84 18.60 11.43
N ILE A 42 -5.03 17.98 11.33
CA ILE A 42 -5.20 16.52 11.40
C ILE A 42 -4.36 15.81 10.33
N SER A 43 -4.40 16.30 9.07
CA SER A 43 -3.63 15.71 7.97
C SER A 43 -2.12 15.84 8.20
N THR A 44 -1.66 17.00 8.68
CA THR A 44 -0.24 17.23 9.01
C THR A 44 0.25 16.32 10.12
N GLU A 45 -0.52 16.14 11.18
CA GLU A 45 -0.18 15.24 12.30
C GLU A 45 -0.09 13.79 11.84
N LYS A 46 -1.10 13.30 11.09
CA LYS A 46 -1.09 11.96 10.49
C LYS A 46 0.16 11.76 9.62
N LEU A 47 0.46 12.71 8.75
CA LEU A 47 1.62 12.65 7.85
C LEU A 47 2.96 12.64 8.61
N LYS A 48 3.06 13.31 9.76
CA LYS A 48 4.28 13.28 10.59
C LYS A 48 4.50 11.92 11.24
N LEU A 49 3.43 11.27 11.72
CA LEU A 49 3.50 10.00 12.42
C LEU A 49 3.63 8.79 11.49
N GLU A 50 3.23 8.94 10.22
CA GLU A 50 3.22 7.84 9.26
C GLU A 50 4.63 7.47 8.78
N ASN A 51 5.11 6.28 9.15
CA ASN A 51 6.40 5.74 8.70
C ASN A 51 6.26 4.42 7.94
N PHE A 52 5.03 3.92 7.75
CA PHE A 52 4.81 2.66 7.06
C PHE A 52 5.01 2.84 5.55
N VAL A 53 5.64 1.84 4.93
CA VAL A 53 5.81 1.76 3.47
C VAL A 53 5.07 0.53 2.98
N SER A 54 4.15 0.72 2.02
CA SER A 54 3.30 -0.33 1.49
C SER A 54 4.00 -1.14 0.40
N LYS A 55 5.01 -1.94 0.80
CA LYS A 55 5.78 -2.83 -0.09
C LYS A 55 5.73 -4.30 0.38
N LEU A 56 5.85 -5.21 -0.58
CA LEU A 56 6.20 -6.62 -0.37
C LEU A 56 7.40 -6.97 -1.25
N GLY A 57 8.55 -7.23 -0.62
CA GLY A 57 9.82 -7.19 -1.34
C GLY A 57 10.02 -5.80 -1.97
N ASP A 58 10.30 -5.78 -3.28
CA ASP A 58 10.51 -4.53 -4.04
C ASP A 58 9.23 -4.00 -4.72
N SER A 59 8.10 -4.70 -4.61
CA SER A 59 6.86 -4.34 -5.29
C SER A 59 5.86 -3.67 -4.34
N PHE A 60 5.22 -2.60 -4.80
CA PHE A 60 4.18 -1.92 -4.03
C PHE A 60 2.87 -2.69 -4.05
N VAL A 61 2.21 -2.77 -2.89
CA VAL A 61 0.92 -3.43 -2.71
C VAL A 61 0.04 -2.60 -1.78
N SER A 62 -1.27 -2.80 -1.80
CA SER A 62 -2.19 -2.18 -0.83
C SER A 62 -2.55 -3.15 0.28
N PHE A 63 -2.60 -2.67 1.51
CA PHE A 63 -2.98 -3.45 2.68
C PHE A 63 -4.33 -3.00 3.25
N TYR A 64 -5.11 -3.94 3.76
CA TYR A 64 -6.29 -3.70 4.60
C TYR A 64 -6.33 -4.74 5.73
N LEU A 65 -6.38 -4.30 6.98
CA LEU A 65 -6.36 -5.17 8.17
C LEU A 65 -5.26 -6.26 8.09
N ASN A 66 -4.06 -5.85 7.71
CA ASN A 66 -2.86 -6.69 7.55
C ASN A 66 -2.86 -7.65 6.36
N GLU A 67 -3.95 -7.72 5.58
CA GLU A 67 -4.03 -8.52 4.37
C GLU A 67 -3.71 -7.68 3.13
N ILE A 68 -3.12 -8.30 2.11
CA ILE A 68 -2.90 -7.63 0.81
C ILE A 68 -4.21 -7.67 0.02
N VAL A 69 -4.67 -6.49 -0.42
CA VAL A 69 -5.94 -6.33 -1.16
C VAL A 69 -5.74 -5.86 -2.60
N THR A 70 -4.57 -5.31 -2.94
CA THR A 70 -4.28 -4.85 -4.29
C THR A 70 -2.82 -5.06 -4.62
N LEU A 71 -2.57 -5.61 -5.80
CA LEU A 71 -1.26 -5.78 -6.42
C LEU A 71 -1.38 -5.51 -7.92
N ARG A 72 -0.25 -5.30 -8.61
CA ARG A 72 -0.24 -5.19 -10.07
C ARG A 72 0.07 -6.54 -10.69
N ASP A 73 -0.61 -6.84 -11.80
CA ASP A 73 -0.34 -8.04 -12.60
C ASP A 73 1.13 -8.09 -13.08
N SER A 74 1.69 -6.95 -13.50
CA SER A 74 3.10 -6.84 -13.90
C SER A 74 4.10 -7.20 -12.79
N ASP A 75 3.71 -7.09 -11.53
CA ASP A 75 4.54 -7.46 -10.37
C ASP A 75 4.33 -8.92 -9.93
N TRP A 76 3.35 -9.63 -10.50
CA TRP A 76 2.93 -10.96 -10.04
C TRP A 76 4.05 -11.99 -10.02
N ASN A 77 4.92 -12.00 -11.04
CA ASN A 77 6.04 -12.95 -11.12
C ASN A 77 7.01 -12.85 -9.94
N LYS A 78 7.17 -11.65 -9.37
CA LYS A 78 7.98 -11.42 -8.17
C LYS A 78 7.19 -11.77 -6.91
N LEU A 79 5.93 -11.32 -6.86
CA LEU A 79 5.06 -11.43 -5.69
C LEU A 79 4.62 -12.86 -5.36
N LYS A 80 4.39 -13.71 -6.37
CA LYS A 80 3.92 -15.11 -6.17
C LYS A 80 4.82 -15.92 -5.24
N THR A 81 6.10 -15.56 -5.13
CA THR A 81 7.06 -16.23 -4.25
C THR A 81 6.71 -16.10 -2.75
N PHE A 82 6.01 -15.03 -2.38
CA PHE A 82 5.56 -14.73 -1.02
C PHE A 82 4.23 -15.41 -0.64
N PHE A 83 3.61 -16.15 -1.55
CA PHE A 83 2.33 -16.81 -1.33
C PHE A 83 2.47 -18.34 -1.42
N GLU A 84 1.66 -19.04 -0.64
CA GLU A 84 1.41 -20.47 -0.80
C GLU A 84 0.25 -20.62 -1.80
N ILE A 85 0.57 -21.19 -2.96
CA ILE A 85 -0.37 -21.37 -4.07
C ILE A 85 -0.52 -22.89 -4.25
N PRO A 86 -1.76 -23.41 -4.34
CA PRO A 86 -1.99 -24.83 -4.60
C PRO A 86 -1.30 -25.28 -5.90
N GLU A 87 -0.78 -26.51 -5.90
CA GLU A 87 -0.17 -27.09 -7.11
C GLU A 87 -1.23 -27.42 -8.18
N ASP A 88 -2.43 -27.84 -7.75
CA ASP A 88 -3.58 -28.04 -8.65
C ASP A 88 -4.33 -26.71 -8.85
N ILE A 89 -4.37 -26.26 -10.10
CA ILE A 89 -5.07 -25.04 -10.50
C ILE A 89 -6.57 -25.04 -10.18
N LYS A 90 -7.19 -26.23 -10.08
CA LYS A 90 -8.61 -26.37 -9.71
C LYS A 90 -8.89 -26.01 -8.26
N GLU A 91 -7.86 -26.06 -7.41
CA GLU A 91 -7.99 -25.74 -5.99
C GLU A 91 -7.89 -24.23 -5.72
N ILE A 92 -7.48 -23.42 -6.70
CA ILE A 92 -7.33 -21.97 -6.55
C ILE A 92 -8.66 -21.28 -6.19
N ASP A 93 -9.78 -21.76 -6.75
CA ASP A 93 -11.10 -21.18 -6.48
C ASP A 93 -11.70 -21.64 -5.14
N THR A 94 -11.16 -22.71 -4.54
CA THR A 94 -11.70 -23.33 -3.33
C THR A 94 -10.81 -23.15 -2.10
N GLN A 95 -9.52 -22.87 -2.29
CA GLN A 95 -8.55 -22.65 -1.22
C GLN A 95 -8.10 -21.19 -1.20
N LYS A 96 -8.09 -20.59 0.00
CA LYS A 96 -7.56 -19.24 0.17
C LYS A 96 -6.04 -19.28 -0.01
N ILE A 97 -5.53 -18.47 -0.94
CA ILE A 97 -4.09 -18.22 -1.06
C ILE A 97 -3.60 -17.54 0.23
N VAL A 98 -2.68 -18.19 0.93
CA VAL A 98 -2.12 -17.69 2.20
C VAL A 98 -0.77 -17.05 1.93
N LYS A 99 -0.53 -15.88 2.52
CA LYS A 99 0.80 -15.27 2.52
C LYS A 99 1.72 -16.13 3.39
N LYS A 100 2.86 -16.56 2.85
CA LYS A 100 3.87 -17.29 3.63
C LYS A 100 4.22 -16.46 4.85
N GLN A 101 4.12 -17.06 6.04
CA GLN A 101 4.56 -16.42 7.27
C GLN A 101 6.09 -16.31 7.18
N LEU A 102 6.59 -15.14 6.79
CA LEU A 102 7.99 -14.82 7.03
C LEU A 102 8.16 -14.82 8.55
N LEU A 103 8.82 -15.85 9.09
CA LEU A 103 9.40 -15.82 10.43
C LEU A 103 10.11 -14.48 10.54
N SER A 104 9.55 -13.61 11.37
CA SER A 104 10.13 -12.33 11.71
C SER A 104 11.51 -12.56 12.31
N LEU A 105 12.56 -12.46 11.51
CA LEU A 105 13.87 -12.04 11.99
C LEU A 105 13.78 -10.53 12.24
N PHE A 106 13.09 -10.17 13.32
CA PHE A 106 13.33 -8.92 14.03
C PHE A 106 14.20 -9.28 15.23
N VAL A 107 15.52 -9.12 15.07
CA VAL A 107 16.46 -8.85 16.18
C VAL A 107 16.73 -7.35 16.15
#